data_AF-A0A257VQU8-F1
#
_entry.id   AF-A0A257VQU8-F1
#
_cell.length_a   1.000
_cell.length_b   1.000
_cell.length_c   1.000
_cell.angle_alpha   90.00
_cell.angle_beta   90.00
_cell.angle_gamma   90.00
#
_symmetry.space_group_name_H-M   'P 1'
#
loop_
_entity.id
_entity.type
_entity.pdbx_description
1 polymer ?
#
loop_
_entity_poly.entity_id
_entity_poly.type
_entity_poly.pdbx_seq_one_letter_code
_entity_poly.pdbx_strand_id
1 'polypeptide(L)'
;MNDRDTAALDVTRRYFLGQCSGVGLGAAALSQLLPSVSRAEEASLPGLPELPHFEPRAKRVIFLTQSGGPSQLELYDDKPGLIEWAGKELPESVRQGQRVTTMTA
;
A
#
# COMPACT_ATOMS: atom_id res chain seq x y z
N MET A 1 32.53 36.49 -35.64
CA MET A 1 31.33 35.75 -36.10
C MET A 1 30.47 36.76 -36.84
N ASN A 2 30.11 36.54 -38.10
CA ASN A 2 29.35 37.54 -38.88
C ASN A 2 27.88 37.56 -38.42
N ASP A 3 27.24 38.73 -38.41
CA ASP A 3 25.81 38.88 -38.06
C ASP A 3 24.85 38.12 -38.98
N ARG A 4 25.30 37.77 -40.20
CA ARG A 4 24.53 36.93 -41.11
C ARG A 4 24.48 35.47 -40.67
N ASP A 5 25.53 35.00 -39.99
CA ASP A 5 25.63 33.62 -39.52
C ASP A 5 24.74 33.41 -38.28
N THR A 6 24.65 34.42 -37.41
CA THR A 6 23.78 34.37 -36.22
C THR A 6 22.30 34.35 -36.61
N ALA A 7 21.90 35.18 -37.57
CA ALA A 7 20.53 35.20 -38.10
C ALA A 7 20.14 33.86 -38.75
N ALA A 8 21.06 33.24 -39.51
CA ALA A 8 20.82 31.92 -40.11
C ALA A 8 20.65 30.83 -39.04
N LEU A 9 21.50 30.83 -38.02
CA LEU A 9 21.42 29.88 -36.89
C LEU A 9 20.11 30.01 -36.11
N ASP A 10 19.62 31.23 -35.89
CA ASP A 10 18.36 31.47 -35.21
C ASP A 10 17.16 30.91 -36.00
N VAL A 11 17.17 31.06 -37.33
CA VAL A 11 16.15 30.47 -38.21
C VAL A 11 16.20 28.94 -38.16
N THR A 12 17.38 28.35 -38.22
CA THR A 12 17.56 26.88 -38.14
C THR A 12 17.10 26.34 -36.78
N ARG A 13 17.35 27.05 -35.67
CA ARG A 13 16.89 26.66 -34.33
C ARG A 13 15.37 26.71 -34.21
N ARG A 14 14.71 27.77 -34.71
CA ARG A 14 13.24 27.87 -34.69
C ARG A 14 12.59 26.80 -35.56
N TYR A 15 13.16 26.51 -36.72
CA TYR A 15 12.68 25.44 -37.60
C TYR A 15 12.85 24.06 -36.95
N PHE A 16 14.02 23.78 -36.39
CA PHE A 16 14.30 22.52 -35.71
C PHE A 16 13.39 22.31 -34.49
N LEU A 17 13.26 23.29 -33.60
CA LEU A 17 12.46 23.19 -32.38
C LEU A 17 10.96 23.30 -32.63
N GLY A 18 10.54 24.13 -33.58
CA GLY A 18 9.13 24.39 -33.85
C GLY A 18 8.48 23.39 -34.82
N GLN A 19 9.18 22.98 -35.87
CA GLN A 19 8.60 22.18 -36.97
C GLN A 19 9.08 20.72 -36.98
N CYS A 20 10.34 20.45 -36.63
CA CYS A 20 10.90 19.09 -36.72
C CYS A 20 10.82 18.29 -35.41
N SER A 21 11.16 18.89 -34.28
CA SER A 21 11.32 18.16 -33.00
C SER A 21 10.17 18.37 -32.00
N GLY A 22 9.49 19.52 -32.03
CA GLY A 22 8.43 19.86 -31.07
C GLY A 22 7.19 18.96 -31.15
N VAL A 23 6.77 18.57 -32.36
CA VAL A 23 5.56 17.76 -32.55
C VAL A 23 5.80 16.28 -32.18
N GLY A 24 6.93 15.71 -32.61
CA GLY A 24 7.23 14.29 -32.37
C GLY A 24 7.54 13.98 -30.90
N LEU A 25 8.42 14.77 -30.26
CA LEU A 25 8.73 14.60 -28.84
C LEU A 25 7.56 14.99 -27.94
N GLY A 26 6.81 16.04 -28.31
CA GLY A 26 5.61 16.45 -27.59
C GLY A 26 4.52 15.36 -27.60
N ALA A 27 4.27 14.73 -28.75
CA ALA A 27 3.32 13.63 -28.86
C ALA A 27 3.76 12.39 -28.05
N ALA A 28 5.06 12.06 -28.04
CA ALA A 28 5.61 10.97 -27.24
C ALA A 28 5.58 11.24 -25.72
N ALA A 29 5.68 12.51 -25.30
CA ALA A 29 5.47 12.91 -23.91
C ALA A 29 3.97 12.89 -23.54
N LEU A 30 3.10 13.32 -24.45
CA LEU A 30 1.65 13.29 -24.26
C LEU A 30 1.11 11.86 -24.13
N SER A 31 1.61 10.91 -24.92
CA SER A 31 1.24 9.50 -24.80
C SER A 31 1.65 8.87 -23.46
N GLN A 32 2.73 9.37 -22.85
CA GLN A 32 3.15 8.96 -21.50
C GLN A 32 2.33 9.62 -20.38
N LEU A 33 1.71 10.78 -20.63
CA LEU A 33 0.87 11.51 -19.67
C LEU A 33 -0.61 11.11 -19.74
N LEU A 34 -1.09 10.60 -20.89
CA LEU A 34 -2.45 10.09 -21.10
C LEU A 34 -2.85 8.75 -20.43
N PRO A 35 -2.00 7.90 -19.80
CA PRO A 35 -2.43 6.61 -19.24
C PRO A 35 -3.46 6.65 -18.12
N SER A 36 -3.87 7.83 -17.64
CA SER A 36 -4.81 8.01 -16.54
C SER A 36 -6.25 8.32 -16.97
N VAL A 37 -6.53 8.61 -18.24
CA VAL A 37 -7.87 9.06 -18.67
C VAL A 37 -8.77 7.91 -19.14
N SER A 38 -8.24 6.70 -19.36
CA SER A 38 -9.01 5.59 -19.96
C SER A 38 -8.86 4.23 -19.28
N ARG A 39 -8.41 4.17 -18.02
CA ARG A 39 -8.47 2.93 -17.24
C ARG A 39 -9.74 2.93 -16.39
N ALA A 40 -10.86 2.60 -17.04
CA ALA A 40 -12.03 2.12 -16.32
C ALA A 40 -11.71 0.73 -15.78
N GLU A 41 -11.15 0.66 -14.57
CA GLU A 41 -11.11 -0.58 -13.79
C GLU A 41 -12.41 -0.72 -13.01
N GLU A 42 -13.45 -1.22 -13.67
CA GLU A 42 -14.52 -1.93 -12.96
C GLU A 42 -14.03 -3.34 -12.62
N ALA A 43 -13.19 -3.42 -11.60
CA ALA A 43 -13.14 -4.60 -10.76
C ALA A 43 -13.76 -4.19 -9.43
N SER A 44 -15.08 -4.36 -9.32
CA SER A 44 -15.82 -4.22 -8.07
C SER A 44 -15.24 -5.19 -7.03
N LEU A 45 -14.26 -4.69 -6.28
CA LEU A 45 -13.81 -5.34 -5.05
C LEU A 45 -14.99 -5.36 -4.06
N PRO A 46 -15.21 -6.44 -3.31
CA PRO A 46 -16.25 -6.49 -2.29
C PRO A 46 -15.81 -5.58 -1.13
N GLY A 47 -16.21 -4.32 -1.19
CA GLY A 47 -15.97 -3.30 -0.17
C GLY A 47 -17.23 -2.48 0.06
N LEU A 48 -17.43 -2.02 1.29
CA LEU A 48 -18.52 -1.11 1.61
C LEU A 48 -18.39 0.15 0.74
N PRO A 49 -19.50 0.68 0.18
CA PRO A 49 -19.46 1.80 -0.77
C PRO A 49 -18.86 3.09 -0.19
N GLU A 50 -18.73 3.18 1.14
CA GLU A 50 -18.20 4.34 1.87
C GLU A 50 -16.74 4.18 2.33
N LEU A 51 -16.03 3.12 1.93
CA LEU A 51 -14.64 2.90 2.31
C LEU A 51 -13.71 2.69 1.09
N PRO A 52 -12.48 3.25 1.13
CA PRO A 52 -11.93 4.14 2.15
C PRO A 52 -12.14 5.64 1.81
N HIS A 53 -12.45 6.47 2.80
CA HIS A 53 -12.51 7.94 2.66
C HIS A 53 -11.18 8.60 2.24
N PHE A 54 -10.07 7.88 2.35
CA PHE A 54 -8.73 8.34 1.99
C PHE A 54 -7.99 7.27 1.20
N GLU A 55 -7.05 7.70 0.35
CA GLU A 55 -6.23 6.76 -0.42
C GLU A 55 -5.43 5.83 0.52
N PRO A 56 -5.52 4.50 0.32
CA PRO A 56 -4.79 3.55 1.14
C PRO A 56 -3.28 3.70 0.92
N ARG A 57 -2.58 4.14 1.96
CA ARG A 57 -1.11 4.29 1.94
C ARG A 57 -0.36 2.96 1.94
N ALA A 58 -0.97 1.93 2.53
CA ALA A 58 -0.38 0.59 2.60
C ALA A 58 -0.77 -0.23 1.37
N LYS A 59 0.22 -0.64 0.56
CA LYS A 59 0.00 -1.45 -0.66
C LYS A 59 -0.08 -2.95 -0.39
N ARG A 60 0.55 -3.43 0.69
CA ARG A 60 0.61 -4.84 1.10
C ARG A 60 0.69 -4.93 2.62
N VAL A 61 -0.07 -5.84 3.22
CA VAL A 61 0.00 -6.18 4.65
C VAL A 61 0.31 -7.66 4.75
N ILE A 62 1.44 -8.01 5.37
CA ILE A 62 1.83 -9.39 5.66
C ILE A 62 1.74 -9.55 7.17
N PHE A 63 0.78 -10.34 7.66
CA PHE A 63 0.62 -10.66 9.07
C PHE A 63 1.11 -12.08 9.32
N LEU A 64 2.20 -12.23 10.07
CA LEU A 64 2.82 -13.51 10.35
C LEU A 64 2.52 -13.92 11.79
N THR A 65 1.80 -15.03 11.96
CA THR A 65 1.61 -15.67 13.27
C THR A 65 2.70 -16.71 13.47
N GLN A 66 3.80 -16.32 14.11
CA GLN A 66 4.89 -17.23 14.41
C GLN A 66 4.54 -18.01 15.69
N SER A 67 4.03 -19.23 15.50
CA SER A 67 3.83 -20.18 16.60
C SER A 67 5.19 -20.55 17.20
N GLY A 68 5.31 -20.46 18.53
CA GLY A 68 6.50 -20.90 19.26
C GLY A 68 7.34 -19.80 19.92
N GLY A 69 6.97 -18.52 19.77
CA GLY A 69 7.52 -17.45 20.62
C GLY A 69 6.84 -17.43 22.00
N PRO A 70 7.56 -17.06 23.08
CA PRO A 70 6.92 -16.87 24.37
C PRO A 70 5.80 -15.84 24.23
N SER A 71 4.62 -16.18 24.73
CA SER A 71 3.51 -15.22 24.74
C SER A 71 3.91 -13.98 25.54
N GLN A 72 3.19 -12.86 25.38
CA GLN A 72 3.40 -11.67 26.21
C GLN A 72 3.35 -11.99 27.73
N LEU A 73 2.64 -13.06 28.11
CA LEU A 73 2.53 -13.51 29.49
C LEU A 73 3.76 -14.29 29.97
N GLU A 74 4.47 -14.96 29.06
CA GLU A 74 5.65 -15.82 29.32
C GLU A 74 6.99 -15.07 29.34
N LEU A 75 6.97 -13.74 29.28
CA LEU A 75 8.15 -12.91 29.52
C LEU A 75 8.66 -13.08 30.97
N TYR A 76 9.95 -12.76 31.21
CA TYR A 76 10.68 -12.89 32.48
C TYR A 76 10.18 -11.98 33.64
N ASP A 77 8.93 -11.55 33.59
CA ASP A 77 8.30 -10.74 34.62
C ASP A 77 7.53 -11.65 35.59
N ASP A 78 7.84 -11.53 36.88
CA ASP A 78 7.21 -12.31 37.93
C ASP A 78 5.75 -11.89 38.12
N LYS A 79 4.83 -12.85 38.01
CA LYS A 79 3.39 -12.63 38.08
C LYS A 79 2.81 -13.51 39.18
N PRO A 80 2.95 -13.11 40.46
CA PRO A 80 2.54 -13.95 41.59
C PRO A 80 1.04 -14.29 41.56
N GLY A 81 0.20 -13.37 41.06
CA GLY A 81 -1.22 -13.64 40.87
C GLY A 81 -1.50 -14.78 39.89
N LEU A 82 -0.67 -14.99 38.87
CA LEU A 82 -0.86 -16.07 37.89
C LEU A 82 -0.70 -17.47 38.53
N ILE A 83 0.14 -17.56 39.57
CA ILE A 83 0.35 -18.78 40.36
C ILE A 83 -0.95 -19.20 41.04
N GLU A 84 -1.73 -18.25 41.55
CA GLU A 84 -3.01 -18.53 42.21
C GLU A 84 -4.06 -19.10 41.24
N TRP A 85 -3.96 -18.79 39.95
CA TRP A 85 -4.92 -19.21 38.92
C TRP A 85 -4.45 -20.40 38.10
N ALA A 86 -3.22 -20.88 38.30
CA ALA A 86 -2.67 -22.03 37.59
C ALA A 86 -3.51 -23.30 37.83
N GLY A 87 -3.97 -23.92 36.74
CA GLY A 87 -4.77 -25.14 36.77
C GLY A 87 -6.22 -24.97 37.26
N LYS A 88 -6.68 -23.74 37.53
CA LYS A 88 -8.09 -23.48 37.83
C LYS A 88 -8.90 -23.48 36.54
N GLU A 89 -10.01 -24.22 36.54
CA GLU A 89 -10.93 -24.20 35.41
C GLU A 89 -11.60 -22.84 35.24
N LEU A 90 -11.88 -22.49 33.99
CA LEU A 90 -12.66 -21.30 33.64
C LEU A 90 -14.05 -21.35 34.30
N PRO A 91 -14.47 -20.29 35.01
CA PRO A 91 -15.80 -20.22 35.62
C PRO A 91 -16.92 -20.39 34.58
N GLU A 92 -18.06 -20.95 34.99
CA GLU A 92 -19.22 -21.11 34.09
C GLU A 92 -19.76 -19.79 33.54
N SER A 93 -19.63 -18.69 34.28
CA SER A 93 -19.98 -17.35 33.80
C SER A 93 -19.17 -16.92 32.57
N VAL A 94 -17.97 -17.47 32.41
CA VAL A 94 -17.05 -17.20 31.30
C VAL A 94 -17.21 -18.25 30.20
N ARG A 95 -17.39 -19.53 30.59
CA ARG A 95 -17.53 -20.64 29.64
C ARG A 95 -18.81 -20.54 28.82
N GLN A 96 -19.93 -20.08 29.40
CA GLN A 96 -21.21 -19.84 28.71
C GLN A 96 -21.64 -20.97 27.74
N GLY A 97 -21.35 -22.23 28.09
CA GLY A 97 -21.65 -23.38 27.24
C GLY A 97 -20.77 -23.56 25.99
N GLN A 98 -19.71 -22.76 25.81
CA GLN A 98 -18.73 -22.98 24.74
C GLN A 98 -17.97 -24.28 24.96
N ARG A 99 -17.85 -25.08 23.88
CA ARG A 99 -17.03 -26.29 23.87
C ARG A 99 -15.55 -25.88 23.79
N VAL A 100 -14.87 -25.90 24.93
CA VAL A 100 -13.42 -25.70 25.00
C VAL A 100 -12.76 -26.88 24.29
N THR A 101 -12.06 -26.62 23.19
CA THR A 101 -11.26 -27.64 22.50
C THR A 101 -9.96 -27.86 23.27
N THR A 102 -9.41 -29.07 23.25
CA THR A 102 -8.17 -29.45 23.95
C THR A 102 -6.91 -28.70 23.48
N MET A 103 -7.04 -27.76 22.55
CA MET A 103 -5.97 -26.83 22.14
C MET A 103 -5.91 -25.57 23.02
N THR A 104 -6.89 -25.38 23.92
CA THR A 104 -7.05 -24.21 24.80
C THR A 104 -7.23 -24.62 26.28
N ALA A 105 -7.03 -25.90 26.60
CA ALA A 105 -7.14 -26.46 27.95
C ALA A 105 -5.77 -26.49 28.65
#